data_AF-A0A0D7CH93-F1
#
_entry.id   AF-A0A0D7CH93-F1
#
_cell.length_a   1.000
_cell.length_b   1.000
_cell.length_c   1.000
_cell.angle_alpha   90.00
_cell.angle_beta   90.00
_cell.angle_gamma   90.00
#
_symmetry.space_group_name_H-M   'P 1'
#
loop_
_entity.id
_entity.type
_entity.pdbx_description
1 polymer ?
#
loop_
_entity_poly.entity_id
_entity_poly.type
_entity_poly.pdbx_seq_one_letter_code
_entity_poly.pdbx_strand_id
1 'polypeptide(L)'
;MVTQPDIFAPGAEWLPELRQLLQAYRSVPVPAEECFVDSEEAPSRGMRSYLRVAVHYPGRPFRAAREIAEVVHLGINHWDVSACLATMPPIIPPRGKVRVDCLLAVIPYLAAYENDGYRVEPAPPDSPWEWREQCPNLSVLVTRLTGRDDAPTGDTVGFGEHLEAIEDFRIAAAWRELAELRGIWPPGEDWATAAAGLGAVTGPPAGLSHAEWFDDLDMQMAAHLKSVGYRRPAGLSPAYPAHDVRALW
;
A
#
# COMPACT_ATOMS: atom_id res chain seq x y z
N MET A 1 -18.24 12.35 -10.27
CA MET A 1 -17.56 12.14 -11.56
C MET A 1 -16.07 12.23 -11.29
N VAL A 2 -15.42 11.09 -11.03
CA VAL A 2 -13.98 11.06 -10.71
C VAL A 2 -13.26 11.10 -12.04
N THR A 3 -12.68 12.24 -12.40
CA THR A 3 -11.85 12.37 -13.60
C THR A 3 -10.59 11.54 -13.38
N GLN A 4 -10.42 10.49 -14.19
CA GLN A 4 -9.16 9.78 -14.32
C GLN A 4 -8.07 10.82 -14.66
N PRO A 5 -6.89 10.78 -14.00
CA PRO A 5 -5.77 11.64 -14.40
C PRO A 5 -5.45 11.39 -15.88
N ASP A 6 -5.24 12.47 -16.62
CA ASP A 6 -4.90 12.44 -18.03
C ASP A 6 -3.49 11.87 -18.20
N ILE A 7 -3.40 10.59 -18.58
CA ILE A 7 -2.14 9.85 -18.80
C ILE A 7 -1.37 10.33 -20.04
N PHE A 8 -1.92 11.27 -20.82
CA PHE A 8 -1.24 11.91 -21.95
C PHE A 8 -0.73 13.33 -21.62
N ALA A 9 -0.85 13.76 -20.37
CA ALA A 9 -0.21 15.00 -19.94
C ALA A 9 1.33 14.90 -20.11
N PRO A 10 2.00 15.95 -20.60
CA PRO A 10 3.46 15.97 -20.70
C PRO A 10 4.10 15.67 -19.33
N GLY A 11 4.87 14.59 -19.23
CA GLY A 11 5.49 14.13 -17.99
C GLY A 11 4.72 13.04 -17.22
N ALA A 12 3.54 12.61 -17.70
CA ALA A 12 2.85 11.45 -17.14
C ALA A 12 3.66 10.18 -17.38
N GLU A 13 3.86 9.40 -16.31
CA GLU A 13 4.46 8.08 -16.42
C GLU A 13 3.59 7.16 -17.28
N TRP A 14 4.20 6.50 -18.27
CA TRP A 14 3.53 5.47 -19.07
C TRP A 14 3.49 4.15 -18.30
N LEU A 15 2.33 3.50 -18.25
CA LEU A 15 2.05 2.24 -17.53
C LEU A 15 2.28 2.28 -16.00
N PRO A 16 1.75 3.30 -15.28
CA PRO A 16 2.00 3.49 -13.86
C PRO A 16 1.41 2.40 -12.98
N GLU A 17 0.26 1.82 -13.36
CA GLU A 17 -0.37 0.77 -12.57
C GLU A 17 0.30 -0.59 -12.78
N LEU A 18 0.76 -0.87 -14.01
CA LEU A 18 1.60 -2.04 -14.26
C LEU A 18 2.85 -2.00 -13.39
N ARG A 19 3.49 -0.83 -13.21
CA ARG A 19 4.61 -0.70 -12.25
C ARG A 19 4.18 -1.09 -10.84
N GLN A 20 3.03 -0.62 -10.35
CA GLN A 20 2.56 -0.96 -9.00
C GLN A 20 2.27 -2.45 -8.85
N LEU A 21 1.65 -3.06 -9.87
CA LEU A 21 1.44 -4.50 -9.92
C LEU A 21 2.77 -5.25 -9.83
N LEU A 22 3.75 -4.91 -10.67
CA LEU A 22 5.07 -5.56 -10.65
C LEU A 22 5.83 -5.31 -9.33
N GLN A 23 5.59 -4.17 -8.68
CA GLN A 23 6.15 -3.89 -7.36
C GLN A 23 5.54 -4.80 -6.28
N ALA A 24 4.23 -5.05 -6.32
CA ALA A 24 3.58 -6.00 -5.41
C ALA A 24 4.20 -7.40 -5.53
N TYR A 25 4.41 -7.87 -6.78
CA TYR A 25 5.07 -9.15 -7.06
C TYR A 25 6.50 -9.21 -6.58
N ARG A 26 7.26 -8.12 -6.74
CA ARG A 26 8.67 -8.09 -6.35
C ARG A 26 8.87 -8.06 -4.83
N SER A 27 7.89 -7.53 -4.11
CA SER A 27 7.98 -7.30 -2.66
C SER A 27 7.58 -8.49 -1.81
N VAL A 28 6.99 -9.54 -2.37
CA VAL A 28 6.71 -10.78 -1.62
C VAL A 28 8.00 -11.54 -1.29
N PRO A 29 8.11 -12.16 -0.10
CA PRO A 29 9.32 -12.83 0.35
C PRO A 29 9.43 -14.26 -0.21
N VAL A 30 9.58 -14.37 -1.54
CA VAL A 30 9.79 -15.62 -2.27
C VAL A 30 10.94 -15.46 -3.28
N PRO A 31 11.58 -16.55 -3.75
CA PRO A 31 12.51 -16.50 -4.87
C PRO A 31 11.89 -15.82 -6.10
N ALA A 32 12.70 -15.14 -6.90
CA ALA A 32 12.20 -14.29 -7.98
C ALA A 32 11.46 -15.07 -9.07
N GLU A 33 11.86 -16.32 -9.30
CA GLU A 33 11.23 -17.29 -10.19
C GLU A 33 9.89 -17.83 -9.68
N GLU A 34 9.59 -17.64 -8.40
CA GLU A 34 8.34 -18.05 -7.73
C GLU A 34 7.36 -16.86 -7.59
N CYS A 35 7.74 -15.65 -7.97
CA CYS A 35 6.87 -14.48 -7.90
C CYS A 35 5.66 -14.61 -8.84
N PHE A 36 5.88 -15.04 -10.09
CA PHE A 36 4.88 -15.04 -11.17
C PHE A 36 4.29 -16.42 -11.44
N VAL A 37 3.75 -17.05 -10.39
CA VAL A 37 3.19 -18.42 -10.42
C VAL A 37 1.67 -18.45 -10.39
N ASP A 38 1.00 -17.38 -10.82
CA ASP A 38 -0.45 -17.35 -10.97
C ASP A 38 -0.93 -18.47 -11.90
N SER A 39 -1.90 -19.25 -11.44
CA SER A 39 -2.52 -20.32 -12.21
C SER A 39 -3.99 -19.97 -12.51
N GLU A 40 -4.75 -20.89 -13.10
CA GLU A 40 -6.21 -20.69 -13.24
C GLU A 40 -6.94 -20.96 -11.92
N GLU A 41 -6.36 -21.79 -11.06
CA GLU A 41 -6.97 -22.23 -9.80
C GLU A 41 -6.75 -21.25 -8.65
N ALA A 42 -5.58 -20.60 -8.58
CA ALA A 42 -5.25 -19.71 -7.46
C ALA A 42 -4.30 -18.57 -7.83
N PRO A 43 -4.55 -17.35 -7.32
CA PRO A 43 -3.63 -16.24 -7.46
C PRO A 43 -2.38 -16.48 -6.61
N SER A 44 -1.24 -16.05 -7.14
CA SER A 44 0.04 -16.01 -6.43
C SER A 44 0.00 -15.06 -5.23
N ARG A 45 1.03 -15.10 -4.38
CA ARG A 45 1.17 -14.14 -3.28
C ARG A 45 1.25 -12.70 -3.79
N GLY A 46 1.96 -12.45 -4.89
CA GLY A 46 2.05 -11.13 -5.50
C GLY A 46 0.69 -10.59 -5.96
N MET A 47 -0.12 -11.44 -6.59
CA MET A 47 -1.47 -11.05 -7.02
C MET A 47 -2.41 -10.81 -5.84
N ARG A 48 -2.39 -11.70 -4.83
CA ARG A 48 -3.18 -11.52 -3.61
C ARG A 48 -2.82 -10.23 -2.90
N SER A 49 -1.53 -9.93 -2.83
CA SER A 49 -0.98 -8.71 -2.28
C SER A 49 -1.55 -7.47 -2.98
N TYR A 50 -1.47 -7.46 -4.31
CA TYR A 50 -2.03 -6.39 -5.14
C TYR A 50 -3.55 -6.22 -4.94
N LEU A 51 -4.30 -7.33 -4.93
CA LEU A 51 -5.75 -7.29 -4.78
C LEU A 51 -6.22 -6.88 -3.38
N ARG A 52 -5.46 -7.18 -2.31
CA ARG A 52 -5.76 -6.64 -0.96
C ARG A 52 -5.68 -5.11 -0.96
N VAL A 53 -4.63 -4.55 -1.57
CA VAL A 53 -4.50 -3.09 -1.72
C VAL A 53 -5.61 -2.50 -2.60
N ALA A 54 -6.03 -3.21 -3.64
CA ALA A 54 -7.11 -2.76 -4.52
C ALA A 54 -8.46 -2.54 -3.82
N VAL A 55 -8.66 -3.08 -2.60
CA VAL A 55 -9.86 -2.81 -1.78
C VAL A 55 -9.99 -1.32 -1.45
N HIS A 56 -8.86 -0.66 -1.18
CA HIS A 56 -8.81 0.78 -0.87
C HIS A 56 -8.80 1.65 -2.14
N TYR A 57 -8.44 1.06 -3.28
CA TYR A 57 -8.31 1.73 -4.58
C TYR A 57 -8.97 0.90 -5.71
N PRO A 58 -10.31 0.82 -5.75
CA PRO A 58 -11.03 -0.12 -6.62
C PRO A 58 -10.84 0.11 -8.13
N GLY A 59 -10.34 1.28 -8.54
CA GLY A 59 -10.02 1.57 -9.94
C GLY A 59 -8.68 1.01 -10.42
N ARG A 60 -7.81 0.53 -9.52
CA ARG A 60 -6.47 0.02 -9.89
C ARG A 60 -6.54 -1.25 -10.74
N PRO A 61 -7.36 -2.28 -10.43
CA PRO A 61 -7.41 -3.50 -11.23
C PRO A 61 -7.81 -3.27 -12.69
N PHE A 62 -8.81 -2.41 -12.93
CA PHE A 62 -9.21 -2.00 -14.28
C PHE A 62 -8.06 -1.34 -15.04
N ARG A 63 -7.33 -0.41 -14.40
CA ARG A 63 -6.18 0.26 -15.02
C ARG A 63 -5.06 -0.72 -15.34
N ALA A 64 -4.70 -1.61 -14.41
CA ALA A 64 -3.69 -2.65 -14.64
C ALA A 64 -4.08 -3.54 -15.83
N ALA A 65 -5.34 -3.99 -15.91
CA ALA A 65 -5.80 -4.84 -17.00
C ALA A 65 -5.67 -4.14 -18.36
N ARG A 66 -6.04 -2.85 -18.41
CA ARG A 66 -5.90 -2.03 -19.63
C ARG A 66 -4.43 -1.85 -20.03
N GLU A 67 -3.56 -1.52 -19.08
CA GLU A 67 -2.12 -1.31 -19.33
C GLU A 67 -1.43 -2.60 -19.78
N ILE A 68 -1.81 -3.75 -19.21
CA ILE A 68 -1.35 -5.06 -19.66
C ILE A 68 -1.82 -5.34 -21.09
N ALA A 69 -3.10 -5.09 -21.40
CA ALA A 69 -3.63 -5.29 -22.75
C ALA A 69 -2.89 -4.43 -23.78
N GLU A 70 -2.52 -3.19 -23.43
CA GLU A 70 -1.71 -2.30 -24.26
C GLU A 70 -0.30 -2.86 -24.50
N VAL A 71 0.40 -3.30 -23.44
CA VAL A 71 1.72 -3.94 -23.54
C VAL A 71 1.69 -5.19 -24.41
N VAL A 72 0.66 -6.03 -24.26
CA VAL A 72 0.50 -7.26 -25.06
C VAL A 72 0.19 -6.94 -26.51
N HIS A 73 -0.68 -5.95 -26.76
CA HIS A 73 -1.06 -5.53 -28.11
C HIS A 73 0.12 -4.94 -28.91
N LEU A 74 0.90 -4.06 -28.28
CA LEU A 74 2.12 -3.49 -28.88
C LEU A 74 3.24 -4.52 -29.00
N GLY A 75 3.27 -5.47 -28.06
CA GLY A 75 4.28 -6.52 -27.95
C GLY A 75 5.42 -6.12 -27.02
N ILE A 76 5.81 -7.03 -26.11
CA ILE A 76 6.84 -6.80 -25.08
C ILE A 76 8.22 -6.39 -25.67
N ASN A 77 8.51 -6.79 -26.91
CA ASN A 77 9.77 -6.47 -27.58
C ASN A 77 9.70 -5.16 -28.40
N HIS A 78 8.53 -4.51 -28.46
CA HIS A 78 8.44 -3.16 -29.04
C HIS A 78 9.36 -2.22 -28.25
N TRP A 79 10.09 -1.35 -28.95
CA TRP A 79 11.17 -0.57 -28.35
C TRP A 79 10.68 0.34 -27.22
N ASP A 80 9.52 1.00 -27.39
CA ASP A 80 8.90 1.79 -26.31
C ASP A 80 8.60 0.92 -25.10
N VAL A 81 7.87 -0.18 -25.30
CA VAL A 81 7.46 -1.10 -24.23
C VAL A 81 8.68 -1.64 -23.49
N SER A 82 9.69 -2.08 -24.23
CA SER A 82 10.92 -2.60 -23.65
C SER A 82 11.69 -1.54 -22.87
N ALA A 83 11.75 -0.30 -23.35
CA ALA A 83 12.40 0.81 -22.63
C ALA A 83 11.66 1.14 -21.33
N CYS A 84 10.32 1.13 -21.36
CA CYS A 84 9.48 1.37 -20.19
C CYS A 84 9.65 0.24 -19.14
N LEU A 85 9.50 -1.02 -19.56
CA LEU A 85 9.67 -2.20 -18.69
C LEU A 85 11.08 -2.29 -18.09
N ALA A 86 12.12 -1.81 -18.78
CA ALA A 86 13.48 -1.78 -18.24
C ALA A 86 13.64 -0.89 -16.99
N THR A 87 12.70 0.03 -16.75
CA THR A 87 12.70 0.89 -15.54
C THR A 87 11.86 0.31 -14.40
N MET A 88 11.16 -0.80 -14.61
CA MET A 88 10.23 -1.41 -13.65
C MET A 88 10.86 -2.63 -12.97
N PRO A 89 10.26 -3.12 -11.86
CA PRO A 89 10.61 -4.43 -11.33
C PRO A 89 10.52 -5.50 -12.43
N PRO A 90 11.55 -6.37 -12.58
CA PRO A 90 11.62 -7.29 -13.71
C PRO A 90 10.56 -8.39 -13.62
N ILE A 91 9.93 -8.71 -14.76
CA ILE A 91 9.11 -9.91 -14.90
C ILE A 91 10.05 -11.09 -15.14
N ILE A 92 10.19 -11.96 -14.15
CA ILE A 92 11.01 -13.17 -14.21
C ILE A 92 10.05 -14.36 -14.36
N PRO A 93 9.91 -14.93 -15.59
CA PRO A 93 8.97 -16.01 -15.81
C PRO A 93 9.44 -17.30 -15.14
N PRO A 94 8.51 -18.13 -14.61
CA PRO A 94 8.82 -19.50 -14.22
C PRO A 94 9.34 -20.32 -15.40
N ARG A 95 10.01 -21.44 -15.10
CA ARG A 95 10.56 -22.32 -16.12
C ARG A 95 9.49 -22.75 -17.14
N GLY A 96 9.76 -22.53 -18.41
CA GLY A 96 8.86 -22.91 -19.51
C GLY A 96 7.75 -21.90 -19.82
N LYS A 97 7.74 -20.74 -19.14
CA LYS A 97 6.85 -19.60 -19.43
C LYS A 97 7.64 -18.44 -20.01
N VAL A 98 6.97 -17.55 -20.73
CA VAL A 98 7.53 -16.27 -21.18
C VAL A 98 6.88 -15.09 -20.46
N ARG A 99 7.49 -13.90 -20.55
CA ARG A 99 6.99 -12.67 -19.87
C ARG A 99 5.54 -12.35 -20.23
N VAL A 100 5.14 -12.57 -21.48
CA VAL A 100 3.76 -12.37 -21.94
C VAL A 100 2.80 -13.29 -21.19
N ASP A 101 3.16 -14.56 -20.98
CA ASP A 101 2.30 -15.53 -20.27
C ASP A 101 2.04 -15.07 -18.83
N CYS A 102 3.06 -14.55 -18.14
CA CYS A 102 2.93 -14.02 -16.79
C CYS A 102 1.95 -12.83 -16.75
N LEU A 103 2.01 -11.93 -17.72
CA LEU A 103 1.08 -10.79 -17.80
C LEU A 103 -0.35 -11.23 -18.14
N LEU A 104 -0.51 -12.22 -19.01
CA LEU A 104 -1.83 -12.73 -19.35
C LEU A 104 -2.47 -13.54 -18.20
N ALA A 105 -1.65 -14.23 -17.40
CA ALA A 105 -2.12 -15.02 -16.26
C ALA A 105 -2.82 -14.18 -15.18
N VAL A 106 -2.51 -12.89 -15.06
CA VAL A 106 -3.15 -12.02 -14.04
C VAL A 106 -4.50 -11.46 -14.48
N ILE A 107 -4.77 -11.41 -15.78
CA ILE A 107 -5.98 -10.77 -16.34
C ILE A 107 -7.28 -11.37 -15.78
N PRO A 108 -7.45 -12.70 -15.68
CA PRO A 108 -8.66 -13.28 -15.09
C PRO A 108 -8.94 -12.78 -13.67
N TYR A 109 -7.90 -12.60 -12.85
CA TYR A 109 -8.05 -12.12 -11.47
C TYR A 109 -8.45 -10.64 -11.41
N LEU A 110 -7.87 -9.80 -12.27
CA LEU A 110 -8.24 -8.40 -12.38
C LEU A 110 -9.70 -8.25 -12.85
N ALA A 111 -10.09 -9.04 -13.85
CA ALA A 111 -11.44 -9.06 -14.39
C ALA A 111 -12.47 -9.60 -13.38
N ALA A 112 -12.15 -10.66 -12.65
CA ALA A 112 -13.03 -11.21 -11.61
C ALA A 112 -13.22 -10.22 -10.45
N TYR A 113 -12.15 -9.49 -10.08
CA TYR A 113 -12.25 -8.44 -9.08
C TYR A 113 -13.23 -7.32 -9.49
N GLU A 114 -13.20 -6.93 -10.76
CA GLU A 114 -14.03 -5.86 -11.30
C GLU A 114 -15.49 -6.30 -11.54
N ASN A 115 -15.68 -7.43 -12.23
CA ASN A 115 -16.98 -7.84 -12.76
C ASN A 115 -17.75 -8.75 -11.79
N ASP A 116 -17.05 -9.64 -11.10
CA ASP A 116 -17.66 -10.70 -10.30
C ASP A 116 -17.64 -10.37 -8.80
N GLY A 117 -17.10 -9.20 -8.43
CA GLY A 117 -16.95 -8.79 -7.04
C GLY A 117 -15.97 -9.67 -6.26
N TYR A 118 -15.08 -10.41 -6.93
CA TYR A 118 -14.07 -11.23 -6.26
C TYR A 118 -13.22 -10.38 -5.32
N ARG A 119 -13.06 -10.82 -4.07
CA ARG A 119 -12.20 -10.17 -3.08
C ARG A 119 -11.33 -11.23 -2.42
N VAL A 120 -10.05 -10.92 -2.28
CA VAL A 120 -9.12 -11.71 -1.48
C VAL A 120 -9.48 -11.53 -0.01
N GLU A 121 -9.28 -12.58 0.80
CA GLU A 121 -9.51 -12.51 2.24
C GLU A 121 -8.70 -11.37 2.88
N PRO A 122 -9.33 -10.54 3.74
CA PRO A 122 -8.60 -9.57 4.54
C PRO A 122 -7.53 -10.26 5.39
N ALA A 123 -6.31 -9.76 5.34
CA ALA A 123 -5.18 -10.27 6.11
C ALA A 123 -4.20 -9.11 6.36
N PRO A 124 -3.37 -9.18 7.43
CA PRO A 124 -2.32 -8.22 7.66
C PRO A 124 -1.40 -8.05 6.44
N PRO A 125 -0.85 -6.85 6.20
CA PRO A 125 0.14 -6.64 5.15
C PRO A 125 1.33 -7.60 5.30
N ASP A 126 1.65 -8.36 4.24
CA ASP A 126 2.70 -9.39 4.28
C ASP A 126 3.98 -9.01 3.51
N SER A 127 4.01 -7.80 2.94
CA SER A 127 5.14 -7.29 2.17
C SER A 127 5.38 -5.80 2.44
N PRO A 128 6.62 -5.29 2.27
CA PRO A 128 6.89 -3.85 2.39
C PRO A 128 6.05 -2.98 1.46
N TRP A 129 5.67 -3.51 0.30
CA TRP A 129 4.78 -2.81 -0.63
C TRP A 129 3.37 -2.67 -0.05
N GLU A 130 2.78 -3.73 0.51
CA GLU A 130 1.45 -3.61 1.13
C GLU A 130 1.45 -2.65 2.30
N TRP A 131 2.46 -2.69 3.17
CA TRP A 131 2.58 -1.75 4.29
C TRP A 131 2.54 -0.31 3.79
N ARG A 132 3.32 0.00 2.75
CA ARG A 132 3.38 1.32 2.13
C ARG A 132 2.07 1.73 1.46
N GLU A 133 1.35 0.81 0.82
CA GLU A 133 0.11 1.13 0.10
C GLU A 133 -1.13 1.20 1.01
N GLN A 134 -1.23 0.32 2.01
CA GLN A 134 -2.39 0.22 2.90
C GLN A 134 -2.31 1.23 4.04
N CYS A 135 -1.11 1.51 4.56
CA CYS A 135 -0.92 2.35 5.74
C CYS A 135 0.06 3.53 5.53
N PRO A 136 -0.03 4.31 4.42
CA PRO A 136 0.98 5.32 4.10
C PRO A 136 1.10 6.44 5.13
N ASN A 137 -0.02 6.92 5.70
CA ASN A 137 0.04 8.03 6.67
C ASN A 137 0.47 7.52 8.05
N LEU A 138 0.02 6.33 8.43
CA LEU A 138 0.44 5.69 9.67
C LEU A 138 1.94 5.37 9.64
N SER A 139 2.48 4.92 8.50
CA SER A 139 3.93 4.74 8.32
C SER A 139 4.69 6.05 8.50
N VAL A 140 4.24 7.14 7.85
CA VAL A 140 4.89 8.46 8.01
C VAL A 140 4.88 8.91 9.47
N LEU A 141 3.76 8.73 10.17
CA LEU A 141 3.62 9.06 11.58
C LEU A 141 4.60 8.22 12.43
N VAL A 142 4.58 6.90 12.29
CA VAL A 142 5.42 5.96 13.05
C VAL A 142 6.92 6.22 12.81
N THR A 143 7.34 6.40 11.56
CA THR A 143 8.73 6.72 11.24
C THR A 143 9.16 8.07 11.82
N ARG A 144 8.28 9.09 11.81
CA ARG A 144 8.61 10.40 12.41
C ARG A 144 8.76 10.34 13.92
N LEU A 145 7.95 9.52 14.58
CA LEU A 145 7.98 9.35 16.04
C LEU A 145 9.20 8.56 16.51
N THR A 146 9.71 7.66 15.68
CA THR A 146 10.81 6.75 16.04
C THR A 146 12.16 7.11 15.41
N GLY A 147 12.17 7.93 14.36
CA GLY A 147 13.34 8.17 13.51
C GLY A 147 14.36 9.21 13.99
N ARG A 148 14.40 9.56 15.29
CA ARG A 148 15.37 10.54 15.81
C ARG A 148 16.28 9.91 16.87
N ASP A 149 17.44 9.43 16.43
CA ASP A 149 18.54 8.93 17.29
C ASP A 149 19.20 10.04 18.16
N ASP A 150 18.93 11.33 17.89
CA ASP A 150 19.66 12.45 18.49
C ASP A 150 18.82 13.35 19.43
N ALA A 151 17.62 12.94 19.85
CA ALA A 151 16.94 13.70 20.90
C ALA A 151 17.69 13.47 22.24
N PRO A 152 18.26 14.51 22.88
CA PRO A 152 18.90 14.34 24.17
C PRO A 152 17.87 13.71 25.13
N THR A 153 18.32 12.70 25.86
CA THR A 153 17.60 11.84 26.81
C THR A 153 17.01 12.58 28.03
N GLY A 154 16.56 13.83 27.85
CA GLY A 154 15.99 14.69 28.89
C GLY A 154 14.73 15.46 28.47
N ASP A 155 14.49 15.68 27.17
CA ASP A 155 13.30 16.40 26.71
C ASP A 155 12.41 15.45 25.89
N THR A 156 11.41 14.88 26.57
CA THR A 156 10.22 14.32 25.92
C THR A 156 9.52 15.45 25.18
N VAL A 157 9.90 15.69 23.93
CA VAL A 157 9.02 16.35 22.95
C VAL A 157 7.71 15.59 23.03
N GLY A 158 6.68 16.23 23.57
CA GLY A 158 5.38 15.60 23.74
C GLY A 158 4.85 15.22 22.38
N PHE A 159 4.17 14.08 22.28
CA PHE A 159 3.49 13.65 21.06
C PHE A 159 2.66 14.75 20.37
N GLY A 160 2.08 15.67 21.14
CA GLY A 160 1.38 16.84 20.63
C GLY A 160 2.22 17.73 19.71
N GLU A 161 3.50 17.97 20.04
CA GLU A 161 4.41 18.75 19.20
C GLU A 161 4.74 18.00 17.89
N HIS A 162 4.70 16.67 17.89
CA HIS A 162 4.88 15.87 16.67
C HIS A 162 3.66 15.94 15.73
N LEU A 163 2.45 16.01 16.30
CA LEU A 163 1.22 16.13 15.53
C LEU A 163 1.08 17.52 14.89
N GLU A 164 1.52 18.59 15.57
CA GLU A 164 1.46 19.95 15.02
C GLU A 164 2.23 20.12 13.70
N ALA A 165 3.24 19.27 13.46
CA ALA A 165 4.04 19.25 12.23
C ALA A 165 3.45 18.38 11.10
N ILE A 166 2.27 17.79 11.30
CA ILE A 166 1.57 16.93 10.33
C ILE A 166 0.22 17.57 10.03
N GLU A 167 -0.18 17.64 8.76
CA GLU A 167 -1.48 18.19 8.42
C GLU A 167 -2.63 17.33 9.00
N ASP A 168 -3.67 17.96 9.54
CA ASP A 168 -4.78 17.27 10.23
C ASP A 168 -5.43 16.17 9.38
N PHE A 169 -5.52 16.35 8.06
CA PHE A 169 -6.08 15.34 7.15
C PHE A 169 -5.21 14.06 7.09
N ARG A 170 -3.89 14.18 7.24
CA ARG A 170 -2.98 13.04 7.31
C ARG A 170 -3.09 12.32 8.65
N ILE A 171 -3.27 13.07 9.74
CA ILE A 171 -3.54 12.48 11.07
C ILE A 171 -4.88 11.72 11.04
N ALA A 172 -5.92 12.30 10.44
CA ALA A 172 -7.20 11.62 10.26
C ALA A 172 -7.09 10.35 9.41
N ALA A 173 -6.26 10.36 8.36
CA ALA A 173 -6.00 9.20 7.53
C ALA A 173 -5.22 8.12 8.30
N ALA A 174 -4.15 8.47 9.01
CA ALA A 174 -3.38 7.56 9.86
C ALA A 174 -4.25 6.92 10.96
N TRP A 175 -5.13 7.71 11.57
CA TRP A 175 -6.06 7.21 12.58
C TRP A 175 -7.04 6.17 12.02
N ARG A 176 -7.53 6.38 10.79
CA ARG A 176 -8.36 5.39 10.10
C ARG A 176 -7.56 4.14 9.72
N GLU A 177 -6.35 4.32 9.18
CA GLU A 177 -5.45 3.22 8.80
C GLU A 177 -5.14 2.33 10.02
N LEU A 178 -4.91 2.93 11.20
CA LEU A 178 -4.71 2.18 12.45
C LEU A 178 -5.95 1.37 12.84
N ALA A 179 -7.15 1.95 12.71
CA ALA A 179 -8.40 1.24 12.98
C ALA A 179 -8.65 0.08 11.99
N GLU A 180 -8.33 0.28 10.71
CA GLU A 180 -8.41 -0.76 9.67
C GLU A 180 -7.41 -1.89 9.95
N LEU A 181 -6.15 -1.54 10.27
CA LEU A 181 -5.11 -2.49 10.64
C LEU A 181 -5.51 -3.34 11.85
N ARG A 182 -6.05 -2.72 12.91
CA ARG A 182 -6.60 -3.44 14.08
C ARG A 182 -7.71 -4.41 13.71
N GLY A 183 -8.54 -4.07 12.72
CA GLY A 183 -9.63 -4.93 12.25
C GLY A 183 -9.17 -6.20 11.54
N ILE A 184 -7.96 -6.17 10.96
CA ILE A 184 -7.36 -7.30 10.24
C ILE A 184 -6.21 -7.98 11.01
N TRP A 185 -5.75 -7.37 12.10
CA TRP A 185 -4.65 -7.90 12.92
C TRP A 185 -5.11 -9.15 13.71
N PRO A 186 -4.36 -10.27 13.69
CA PRO A 186 -4.82 -11.48 14.34
C PRO A 186 -4.78 -11.33 15.87
N PRO A 187 -5.78 -11.87 16.60
CA PRO A 187 -5.78 -11.80 18.06
C PRO A 187 -4.55 -12.48 18.66
N GLY A 188 -3.83 -11.76 19.53
CA GLY A 188 -2.64 -12.29 20.23
C GLY A 188 -1.34 -12.22 19.44
N GLU A 189 -1.35 -11.76 18.19
CA GLU A 189 -0.13 -11.48 17.43
C GLU A 189 0.59 -10.23 17.98
N ASP A 190 1.92 -10.27 17.93
CA ASP A 190 2.77 -9.18 18.42
C ASP A 190 2.76 -7.98 17.47
N TRP A 191 2.39 -6.82 18.02
CA TRP A 191 2.42 -5.54 17.31
C TRP A 191 3.84 -5.06 16.95
N ALA A 192 4.90 -5.73 17.42
CA ALA A 192 6.26 -5.49 16.95
C ALA A 192 6.41 -5.67 15.43
N THR A 193 5.74 -6.68 14.87
CA THR A 193 5.75 -6.93 13.41
C THR A 193 5.06 -5.78 12.66
N ALA A 194 3.96 -5.25 13.20
CA ALA A 194 3.28 -4.09 12.64
C ALA A 194 4.17 -2.84 12.70
N ALA A 195 4.80 -2.57 13.85
CA ALA A 195 5.71 -1.45 14.02
C ALA A 195 6.87 -1.51 13.02
N ALA A 196 7.51 -2.66 12.86
CA ALA A 196 8.56 -2.86 11.88
C ALA A 196 8.08 -2.65 10.44
N GLY A 197 6.91 -3.21 10.09
CA GLY A 197 6.29 -3.02 8.78
C GLY A 197 5.94 -1.56 8.46
N LEU A 198 5.52 -0.80 9.48
CA LEU A 198 5.25 0.63 9.38
C LEU A 198 6.52 1.49 9.32
N GLY A 199 7.70 0.91 9.49
CA GLY A 199 8.98 1.61 9.42
C GLY A 199 9.40 2.26 10.73
N ALA A 200 9.04 1.67 11.88
CA ALA A 200 9.57 2.07 13.17
C ALA A 200 11.10 1.86 13.20
N VAL A 201 11.85 2.92 13.54
CA VAL A 201 13.33 2.88 13.61
C VAL A 201 13.80 2.39 14.97
N THR A 202 13.12 2.85 16.03
CA THR A 202 13.33 2.43 17.42
C THR A 202 12.10 1.69 17.94
N GLY A 203 12.28 0.95 19.04
CA GLY A 203 11.16 0.38 19.78
C GLY A 203 10.23 1.45 20.38
N PRO A 204 9.11 1.02 20.99
CA PRO A 204 8.18 1.91 21.68
C PRO A 204 8.89 2.67 22.83
N PRO A 205 8.29 3.77 23.32
CA PRO A 205 8.80 4.46 24.50
C PRO A 205 9.05 3.51 25.68
N ALA A 206 10.07 3.82 26.49
CA ALA A 206 10.51 2.96 27.57
C ALA A 206 9.35 2.60 28.53
N GLY A 207 9.16 1.30 28.76
CA GLY A 207 8.11 0.78 29.65
C GLY A 207 6.78 0.47 28.97
N LEU A 208 6.62 0.75 27.67
CA LEU A 208 5.45 0.35 26.89
C LEU A 208 5.75 -0.86 26.00
N SER A 209 4.79 -1.77 25.91
CA SER A 209 4.73 -2.74 24.81
C SER A 209 4.30 -2.07 23.51
N HIS A 210 4.52 -2.73 22.36
CA HIS A 210 4.05 -2.21 21.07
C HIS A 210 2.52 -2.04 21.04
N ALA A 211 1.77 -2.96 21.65
CA ALA A 211 0.32 -2.87 21.76
C ALA A 211 -0.11 -1.60 22.53
N GLU A 212 0.46 -1.40 23.72
CA GLU A 212 0.17 -0.20 24.54
C GLU A 212 0.58 1.08 23.83
N TRP A 213 1.68 1.05 23.06
CA TRP A 213 2.09 2.19 22.25
C TRP A 213 1.06 2.50 21.15
N PHE A 214 0.57 1.51 20.40
CA PHE A 214 -0.49 1.76 19.40
C PHE A 214 -1.80 2.25 20.04
N ASP A 215 -2.13 1.81 21.26
CA ASP A 215 -3.26 2.33 22.04
C ASP A 215 -3.07 3.80 22.42
N ASP A 216 -1.86 4.17 22.82
CA ASP A 216 -1.49 5.55 23.09
C ASP A 216 -1.53 6.42 21.81
N LEU A 217 -1.06 5.90 20.66
CA LEU A 217 -1.15 6.59 19.36
C LEU A 217 -2.61 6.89 18.99
N ASP A 218 -3.49 5.89 19.13
CA ASP A 218 -4.92 6.00 18.84
C ASP A 218 -5.60 7.08 19.71
N MET A 219 -5.33 7.04 21.02
CA MET A 219 -5.86 8.02 21.97
C MET A 219 -5.44 9.44 21.60
N GLN A 220 -4.16 9.63 21.27
CA GLN A 220 -3.60 10.95 21.02
C GLN A 220 -4.04 11.53 19.67
N MET A 221 -4.08 10.72 18.60
CA MET A 221 -4.66 11.13 17.32
C MET A 221 -6.13 11.53 17.48
N ALA A 222 -6.92 10.75 18.24
CA ALA A 222 -8.32 11.07 18.51
C ALA A 222 -8.47 12.39 19.30
N ALA A 223 -7.63 12.62 20.30
CA ALA A 223 -7.64 13.84 21.10
C ALA A 223 -7.27 15.09 20.25
N HIS A 224 -6.26 14.99 19.40
CA HIS A 224 -5.86 16.04 18.45
C HIS A 224 -6.98 16.36 17.47
N LEU A 225 -7.52 15.34 16.79
CA LEU A 225 -8.62 15.52 15.83
C LEU A 225 -9.85 16.16 16.49
N LYS A 226 -10.14 15.82 17.74
CA LYS A 226 -11.21 16.46 18.51
C LYS A 226 -10.90 17.93 18.82
N SER A 227 -9.67 18.29 19.13
CA SER A 227 -9.28 19.68 19.46
C SER A 227 -9.39 20.61 18.25
N VAL A 228 -9.04 20.12 17.06
CA VAL A 228 -9.17 20.85 15.79
C VAL A 228 -10.58 20.79 15.18
N GLY A 229 -11.54 20.16 15.88
CA GLY A 229 -12.95 20.10 15.45
C GLY A 229 -13.23 19.12 14.30
N TYR A 230 -12.31 18.19 14.02
CA TYR A 230 -12.54 17.13 13.03
C TYR A 230 -13.69 16.23 13.47
N ARG A 231 -14.64 15.99 12.56
CA ARG A 231 -15.73 15.03 12.76
C ARG A 231 -15.57 13.89 11.78
N ARG A 232 -15.40 12.67 12.30
CA ARG A 232 -15.34 11.47 11.47
C ARG A 232 -16.63 11.36 10.64
N PRO A 233 -16.53 11.17 9.31
CA PRO A 233 -17.71 10.89 8.49
C PRO A 233 -18.47 9.68 9.04
N ALA A 234 -19.80 9.75 9.09
CA ALA A 234 -20.66 8.72 9.68
C ALA A 234 -20.69 7.38 8.90
N GLY A 235 -19.96 7.29 7.78
CA GLY A 235 -19.84 6.08 6.98
C GLY A 235 -18.38 5.68 6.77
N LEU A 236 -18.13 4.38 6.74
CA LEU A 236 -16.97 3.80 6.08
C LEU A 236 -17.14 4.12 4.59
N SER A 237 -16.63 5.26 4.12
CA SER A 237 -16.42 5.39 2.67
C SER A 237 -15.22 4.48 2.35
N PRO A 238 -15.41 3.38 1.60
CA PRO A 238 -14.29 2.54 1.19
C PRO A 238 -13.36 3.29 0.24
N ALA A 239 -13.85 4.38 -0.37
CA ALA A 239 -13.01 5.35 -1.02
C ALA A 239 -12.23 6.09 0.05
N TYR A 240 -10.98 5.69 0.21
CA TYR A 240 -9.92 6.57 0.68
C TYR A 240 -10.17 7.97 0.07
N PRO A 241 -10.48 9.05 0.83
CA PRO A 241 -10.51 10.36 0.23
C PRO A 241 -9.13 10.54 -0.38
N ALA A 242 -9.13 10.72 -1.70
CA ALA A 242 -7.99 10.82 -2.56
C ALA A 242 -7.11 12.01 -2.17
N HIS A 243 -6.40 11.87 -1.05
CA HIS A 243 -5.08 12.44 -0.86
C HIS A 243 -4.14 11.29 -1.14
N ASP A 244 -4.19 10.82 -2.40
CA ASP A 244 -3.06 10.14 -3.00
C ASP A 244 -1.87 11.08 -2.77
N VAL A 245 -1.01 10.73 -1.82
CA VAL A 245 0.16 11.54 -1.47
C VAL A 245 0.99 11.79 -2.74
N ARG A 246 0.87 10.95 -3.78
CA ARG A 246 1.54 11.07 -5.07
C ARG A 246 0.93 12.09 -6.03
N ALA A 247 -0.30 12.57 -5.79
CA ALA A 247 -0.84 13.69 -6.57
C ALA A 247 -0.23 15.05 -6.17
N LEU A 248 0.64 15.06 -5.14
CA LEU A 248 1.30 16.24 -4.60
C LEU A 248 2.85 16.19 -4.70
N TRP A 249 3.41 15.22 -5.45
CA TRP A 249 4.85 15.13 -5.75
C TRP A 249 5.09 15.04 -7.25
#